data_AF-A0A0F8YDV3-F1
#
_entry.id   AF-A0A0F8YDV3-F1
#
_cell.length_a   1.000
_cell.length_b   1.000
_cell.length_c   1.000
_cell.angle_alpha   90.00
_cell.angle_beta   90.00
_cell.angle_gamma   90.00
#
_symmetry.space_group_name_H-M   'P 1'
#
loop_
_entity.id
_entity.type
_entity.pdbx_description
1 polymer ?
#
loop_
_entity_poly.entity_id
_entity_poly.type
_entity_poly.pdbx_seq_one_letter_code
_entity_poly.pdbx_strand_id
1 'polypeptide(L)'
;ASQRLYVSYPLKDEAGGAVVASGFLDNLKRLFGDLAESSAAELTADCLEEAVTGAQLGDMLCGKLGAGGDIPTGLIEAMCVDDNSKIAKAGTVVNYAASYDNRAKLEVCAQEEADRLDCSTSRLGTFAACPYKHFAKYTLGLEKRKQFGFERVDLGDFYHRILDMMFRGLKGIGKDLATASDAELREVLDAQIEKLITKDAAIMNFVRQCAHNRYIIDSASEVLYDCVEALAQMSKAGAFRQKASELKFGKEGQVQCKFTTAGGKVVNLRGVIDRVDTAKIDGKNVAVVFDYKRGGQSVSWEKLYHGLDTQLAVYMLAISEGNVDGEKLDRMA
;
A
#
# COMPACT_ATOMS: atom_id res chain seq x y z
N ALA A 1 -36.36 -66.43 -8.74
CA ALA A 1 -34.98 -66.14 -9.21
C ALA A 1 -35.01 -64.79 -9.92
N SER A 2 -34.18 -63.83 -9.49
CA SER A 2 -34.11 -62.52 -10.13
C SER A 2 -33.56 -62.65 -11.56
N GLN A 3 -34.28 -62.14 -12.56
CA GLN A 3 -33.93 -62.25 -14.00
C GLN A 3 -32.76 -61.34 -14.44
N ARG A 4 -31.99 -60.77 -13.51
CA ARG A 4 -30.91 -59.82 -13.80
C ARG A 4 -29.70 -60.07 -12.91
N LEU A 5 -28.51 -59.92 -13.48
CA LEU A 5 -27.22 -59.95 -12.80
C LEU A 5 -26.65 -58.53 -12.79
N TYR A 6 -26.27 -58.05 -11.61
CA TYR A 6 -25.60 -56.77 -11.43
C TYR A 6 -24.15 -57.01 -11.03
N VAL A 7 -23.22 -56.31 -11.70
CA VAL A 7 -21.80 -56.33 -11.37
C VAL A 7 -21.41 -54.91 -10.99
N SER A 8 -20.88 -54.73 -9.79
CA SER A 8 -20.43 -53.43 -9.27
C SER A 8 -18.93 -53.44 -9.05
N TYR A 9 -18.31 -52.27 -9.14
CA TYR A 9 -16.89 -52.08 -8.87
C TYR A 9 -16.64 -50.69 -8.26
N PRO A 10 -15.61 -50.54 -7.41
CA PRO A 10 -15.28 -49.24 -6.83
C PRO A 10 -14.66 -48.32 -7.89
N LEU A 11 -15.11 -47.06 -7.92
CA LEU A 11 -14.51 -46.01 -8.75
C LEU A 11 -13.34 -45.32 -8.05
N LYS A 12 -13.37 -45.27 -6.71
CA LYS A 12 -12.35 -44.61 -5.88
C LYS A 12 -11.96 -45.47 -4.68
N ASP A 13 -10.74 -45.30 -4.20
CA ASP A 13 -10.26 -45.87 -2.94
C ASP A 13 -10.67 -45.00 -1.73
N GLU A 14 -10.34 -45.44 -0.52
CA GLU A 14 -10.66 -44.72 0.73
C GLU A 14 -10.01 -43.31 0.80
N ALA A 15 -8.91 -43.09 0.07
CA ALA A 15 -8.23 -41.81 -0.02
C ALA A 15 -8.75 -40.93 -1.16
N GLY A 16 -9.72 -41.41 -1.95
CA GLY A 16 -10.30 -40.71 -3.10
C GLY A 16 -9.52 -40.86 -4.41
N GLY A 17 -8.49 -41.71 -4.45
CA GLY A 17 -7.73 -42.05 -5.64
C GLY A 17 -8.53 -42.94 -6.60
N ALA A 18 -8.33 -42.80 -7.92
CA ALA A 18 -9.06 -43.59 -8.91
C ALA A 18 -8.67 -45.07 -8.85
N VAL A 19 -9.66 -45.96 -8.79
CA VAL A 19 -9.43 -47.41 -8.82
C VAL A 19 -9.60 -47.91 -10.25
N VAL A 20 -8.58 -48.61 -10.75
CA VAL A 20 -8.63 -49.24 -12.07
C VAL A 20 -9.61 -50.40 -12.02
N ALA A 21 -10.61 -50.36 -12.89
CA ALA A 21 -11.60 -51.42 -13.04
C ALA A 21 -10.91 -52.73 -13.43
N SER A 22 -11.42 -53.86 -12.93
CA SER A 22 -10.92 -55.18 -13.35
C SER A 22 -11.15 -55.38 -14.85
N GLY A 23 -10.13 -55.86 -15.57
CA GLY A 23 -10.25 -56.19 -17.00
C GLY A 23 -11.30 -57.26 -17.31
N PHE A 24 -11.82 -57.95 -16.29
CA PHE A 24 -13.01 -58.80 -16.43
C PHE A 24 -14.25 -58.01 -16.89
N LEU A 25 -14.40 -56.76 -16.46
CA LEU A 25 -15.51 -55.89 -16.86
C LEU A 25 -15.44 -55.54 -18.35
N ASP A 26 -14.23 -55.32 -18.88
CA ASP A 26 -14.03 -55.09 -20.31
C ASP A 26 -14.40 -56.32 -21.14
N ASN A 27 -14.12 -57.52 -20.63
CA ASN A 27 -14.54 -58.77 -21.27
C ASN A 27 -16.06 -58.92 -21.27
N LEU A 28 -16.74 -58.56 -20.17
CA LEU A 28 -18.21 -58.56 -20.12
C LEU A 28 -18.80 -57.56 -21.13
N LYS A 29 -18.29 -56.32 -21.17
CA LYS A 29 -18.72 -55.28 -22.13
C LYS A 29 -18.53 -55.71 -23.60
N ARG A 30 -17.55 -56.57 -23.88
CA ARG A 30 -17.34 -57.16 -25.22
C ARG A 30 -18.29 -58.31 -25.54
N LEU A 31 -18.67 -59.10 -24.54
CA LEU A 31 -19.53 -60.27 -24.73
C LEU A 31 -21.01 -59.93 -24.82
N PHE A 32 -21.45 -58.83 -24.21
CA PHE A 32 -22.85 -58.42 -24.15
C PHE A 32 -23.01 -56.98 -24.65
N GLY A 33 -23.81 -56.77 -25.70
CA GLY A 33 -24.03 -55.46 -26.31
C GLY A 33 -25.14 -54.61 -25.67
N ASP A 34 -25.85 -55.17 -24.69
CA ASP A 34 -26.99 -54.57 -23.97
C ASP A 34 -26.63 -54.18 -22.51
N LEU A 35 -25.34 -54.12 -22.18
CA LEU A 35 -24.87 -53.67 -20.88
C LEU A 35 -25.05 -52.16 -20.72
N ALA A 36 -25.90 -51.76 -19.77
CA ALA A 36 -26.02 -50.38 -19.31
C ALA A 36 -25.10 -50.14 -18.11
N GLU A 37 -24.24 -49.12 -18.19
CA GLU A 37 -23.39 -48.66 -17.09
C GLU A 37 -24.04 -47.44 -16.45
N SER A 38 -24.16 -47.46 -15.12
CA SER A 38 -24.67 -46.33 -14.33
C SER A 38 -23.69 -46.05 -13.21
N SER A 39 -23.29 -44.78 -13.06
CA SER A 39 -22.43 -44.35 -11.96
C SER A 39 -23.28 -43.95 -10.76
N ALA A 40 -22.94 -44.46 -9.57
CA ALA A 40 -23.54 -43.98 -8.33
C ALA A 40 -23.26 -42.48 -8.12
N ALA A 41 -22.11 -41.98 -8.57
CA ALA A 41 -21.74 -40.56 -8.40
C ALA A 41 -22.59 -39.58 -9.24
N GLU A 42 -23.25 -40.06 -10.31
CA GLU A 42 -24.16 -39.24 -11.13
C GLU A 42 -25.56 -39.10 -10.49
N LEU A 43 -25.91 -40.01 -9.57
CA LEU A 43 -27.21 -40.03 -8.90
C LEU A 43 -27.22 -39.18 -7.61
N THR A 44 -26.05 -38.87 -7.05
CA THR A 44 -25.90 -38.39 -5.67
C THR A 44 -25.23 -37.02 -5.53
N ALA A 45 -25.12 -36.26 -6.62
CA ALA A 45 -24.26 -35.07 -6.70
C ALA A 45 -24.63 -33.95 -5.70
N ASP A 46 -25.88 -33.90 -5.22
CA ASP A 46 -26.39 -32.82 -4.36
C ASP A 46 -26.72 -33.23 -2.91
N CYS A 47 -26.66 -34.53 -2.58
CA CYS A 47 -27.03 -35.05 -1.27
C CYS A 47 -25.79 -35.35 -0.42
N LEU A 48 -25.51 -34.51 0.59
CA LEU A 48 -24.36 -34.70 1.51
C LEU A 48 -24.40 -36.06 2.23
N GLU A 49 -25.61 -36.60 2.46
CA GLU A 49 -25.86 -37.90 3.10
C GLU A 49 -25.39 -39.09 2.24
N GLU A 50 -25.15 -38.87 0.95
CA GLU A 50 -24.69 -39.88 0.00
C GLU A 50 -23.17 -39.81 -0.25
N ALA A 51 -22.47 -38.96 0.51
CA ALA A 51 -21.00 -38.92 0.48
C ALA A 51 -20.42 -40.23 1.02
N VAL A 52 -19.61 -40.91 0.22
CA VAL A 52 -19.05 -42.23 0.53
C VAL A 52 -17.64 -42.12 1.10
N THR A 53 -16.94 -41.00 0.86
CA THR A 53 -15.59 -40.73 1.39
C THR A 53 -15.48 -39.33 1.98
N GLY A 54 -14.51 -39.14 2.89
CA GLY A 54 -14.23 -37.82 3.48
C GLY A 54 -13.77 -36.78 2.44
N ALA A 55 -13.05 -37.21 1.40
CA ALA A 55 -12.65 -36.34 0.31
C ALA A 55 -13.87 -35.85 -0.50
N GLN A 56 -14.80 -36.75 -0.82
CA GLN A 56 -16.04 -36.42 -1.51
C GLN A 56 -16.90 -35.45 -0.68
N LEU A 57 -17.05 -35.72 0.62
CA LEU A 57 -17.77 -34.82 1.53
C LEU A 57 -17.12 -33.43 1.57
N GLY A 58 -15.79 -33.36 1.61
CA GLY A 58 -15.03 -32.11 1.60
C GLY A 58 -15.26 -31.27 0.33
N ASP A 59 -15.24 -31.90 -0.84
CA ASP A 59 -15.50 -31.23 -2.13
C ASP A 59 -16.95 -30.69 -2.19
N MET A 60 -17.93 -31.49 -1.75
CA MET A 60 -19.34 -31.10 -1.71
C MET A 60 -19.57 -29.91 -0.77
N LEU A 61 -18.94 -29.91 0.41
CA LEU A 61 -19.04 -28.81 1.37
C LEU A 61 -18.40 -27.52 0.85
N CYS A 62 -17.21 -27.62 0.25
CA CYS A 62 -16.55 -26.45 -0.36
C CYS A 62 -17.41 -25.84 -1.48
N GLY A 63 -18.01 -26.68 -2.32
CA GLY A 63 -18.92 -26.25 -3.38
C GLY A 63 -20.14 -25.51 -2.85
N LYS A 64 -20.86 -26.09 -1.86
CA LYS A 64 -22.07 -25.48 -1.29
C LYS A 64 -21.78 -24.17 -0.55
N LEU A 65 -20.74 -24.15 0.29
CA LEU A 65 -20.37 -22.95 1.06
C LEU A 65 -19.83 -21.82 0.16
N GLY A 66 -19.11 -22.16 -0.91
CA GLY A 66 -18.58 -21.17 -1.86
C GLY A 66 -19.64 -20.54 -2.77
N ALA A 67 -20.71 -21.27 -3.08
CA ALA A 67 -21.78 -20.81 -3.96
C ALA A 67 -22.92 -20.05 -3.24
N GLY A 68 -22.87 -19.92 -1.91
CA GLY A 68 -23.95 -19.34 -1.12
C GLY A 68 -25.19 -20.24 -1.03
N GLY A 69 -25.02 -21.56 -1.15
CA GLY A 69 -26.09 -22.54 -0.96
C GLY A 69 -26.44 -22.72 0.52
N ASP A 70 -27.46 -23.54 0.78
CA ASP A 70 -27.90 -23.84 2.15
C ASP A 70 -26.75 -24.41 2.98
N ILE A 71 -26.54 -23.78 4.13
CA ILE A 71 -25.49 -24.11 5.07
C ILE A 71 -25.96 -25.34 5.88
N PRO A 72 -25.26 -26.48 5.85
CA PRO A 72 -25.65 -27.67 6.60
C PRO A 72 -25.33 -27.49 8.08
N THR A 73 -26.14 -26.69 8.78
CA THR A 73 -25.89 -26.23 10.16
C THR A 73 -25.63 -27.39 11.12
N GLY A 74 -26.40 -28.48 11.02
CA GLY A 74 -26.21 -29.65 11.88
C GLY A 74 -24.86 -30.35 11.72
N LEU A 75 -24.29 -30.35 10.50
CA LEU A 75 -22.95 -30.90 10.27
C LEU A 75 -21.87 -29.98 10.84
N ILE A 76 -22.01 -28.65 10.66
CA ILE A 76 -21.07 -27.66 11.20
C ILE A 76 -21.10 -27.68 12.74
N GLU A 77 -22.28 -27.81 13.34
CA GLU A 77 -22.44 -27.98 14.79
C GLU A 77 -21.77 -29.26 15.29
N ALA A 78 -21.98 -30.39 14.60
CA ALA A 78 -21.32 -31.64 14.93
C ALA A 78 -19.79 -31.53 14.80
N MET A 79 -19.28 -30.87 13.75
CA MET A 79 -17.85 -30.61 13.60
C MET A 79 -17.28 -29.78 14.75
N CYS A 80 -18.03 -28.81 15.29
CA CYS A 80 -17.57 -27.97 16.40
C CYS A 80 -17.35 -28.74 17.70
N VAL A 81 -18.05 -29.87 17.90
CA VAL A 81 -18.00 -30.69 19.11
C VAL A 81 -17.27 -32.03 18.92
N ASP A 82 -16.58 -32.21 17.79
CA ASP A 82 -15.86 -33.44 17.46
C ASP A 82 -14.63 -33.65 18.37
N ASP A 83 -14.40 -34.90 18.80
CA ASP A 83 -13.26 -35.28 19.65
C ASP A 83 -11.91 -35.02 18.97
N ASN A 84 -11.87 -34.98 17.63
CA ASN A 84 -10.71 -34.60 16.86
C ASN A 84 -10.53 -33.08 16.86
N SER A 85 -9.54 -32.61 17.62
CA SER A 85 -9.17 -31.18 17.73
C SER A 85 -9.01 -30.43 16.39
N LYS A 86 -8.59 -31.10 15.31
CA LYS A 86 -8.48 -30.46 13.98
C LYS A 86 -9.86 -30.19 13.37
N ILE A 87 -10.79 -31.12 13.54
CA ILE A 87 -12.17 -31.02 13.05
C ILE A 87 -12.92 -29.97 13.87
N ALA A 88 -12.81 -30.01 15.20
CA ALA A 88 -13.36 -29.00 16.11
C ALA A 88 -12.93 -27.57 15.75
N LYS A 89 -11.63 -27.38 15.50
CA LYS A 89 -11.08 -26.09 15.10
C LYS A 89 -11.59 -25.64 13.73
N ALA A 90 -11.65 -26.55 12.76
CA ALA A 90 -12.18 -26.26 11.43
C ALA A 90 -13.68 -25.89 11.49
N GLY A 91 -14.49 -26.64 12.24
CA GLY A 91 -15.90 -26.37 12.46
C GLY A 91 -16.14 -24.98 13.05
N THR A 92 -15.35 -24.60 14.06
CA THR A 92 -15.43 -23.27 14.68
C THR A 92 -15.19 -22.14 13.66
N VAL A 93 -14.17 -22.28 12.81
CA VAL A 93 -13.83 -21.28 11.78
C VAL A 93 -14.93 -21.19 10.73
N VAL A 94 -15.44 -22.33 10.25
CA VAL A 94 -16.51 -22.38 9.26
C VAL A 94 -17.81 -21.82 9.82
N ASN A 95 -18.16 -22.14 11.06
CA ASN A 95 -19.36 -21.60 11.72
C ASN A 95 -19.30 -20.08 11.89
N TYR A 96 -18.14 -19.55 12.31
CA TYR A 96 -17.93 -18.11 12.40
C TYR A 96 -18.07 -17.45 11.02
N ALA A 97 -17.43 -18.01 9.99
CA ALA A 97 -17.49 -17.45 8.64
C ALA A 97 -18.92 -17.50 8.06
N ALA A 98 -19.65 -18.60 8.29
CA ALA A 98 -21.04 -18.79 7.87
C ALA A 98 -22.02 -17.82 8.55
N SER A 99 -21.76 -17.46 9.81
CA SER A 99 -22.60 -16.56 10.60
C SER A 99 -22.14 -15.09 10.58
N TYR A 100 -21.03 -14.78 9.90
CA TYR A 100 -20.47 -13.44 9.85
C TYR A 100 -21.33 -12.51 8.99
N ASP A 101 -22.08 -11.61 9.63
CA ASP A 101 -22.81 -10.53 8.95
C ASP A 101 -21.86 -9.36 8.66
N ASN A 102 -21.41 -9.24 7.41
CA ASN A 102 -20.53 -8.16 6.95
C ASN A 102 -21.28 -6.82 6.74
N ARG A 103 -22.26 -6.51 7.58
CA ARG A 103 -22.93 -5.21 7.60
C ARG A 103 -22.15 -4.23 8.45
N ALA A 104 -21.50 -3.28 7.79
CA ALA A 104 -20.87 -2.14 8.46
C ALA A 104 -21.92 -1.31 9.19
N LYS A 105 -21.81 -1.21 10.52
CA LYS A 105 -22.55 -0.22 11.32
C LYS A 105 -21.63 0.96 11.61
N LEU A 106 -22.01 2.13 11.12
CA LEU A 106 -21.39 3.38 11.46
C LEU A 106 -21.99 3.87 12.78
N GLU A 107 -21.34 3.57 13.90
CA GLU A 107 -21.49 4.46 15.06
C GLU A 107 -20.87 5.79 14.63
N VAL A 108 -21.67 6.85 14.62
CA VAL A 108 -21.23 8.19 14.24
C VAL A 108 -20.08 8.56 15.16
N CYS A 109 -18.85 8.42 14.65
CA CYS A 109 -17.65 8.79 15.37
C CYS A 109 -17.72 10.30 15.59
N ALA A 110 -18.08 10.70 16.81
CA ALA A 110 -18.21 12.08 17.28
C ALA A 110 -16.83 12.78 17.36
N GLN A 111 -16.05 12.74 16.29
CA GLN A 111 -14.79 13.49 16.17
C GLN A 111 -15.01 14.94 15.70
N GLU A 112 -16.26 15.35 15.41
CA GLU A 112 -16.57 16.71 14.96
C GLU A 112 -16.49 17.79 16.06
N GLU A 113 -16.38 17.38 17.33
CA GLU A 113 -16.30 18.28 18.50
C GLU A 113 -14.88 18.62 18.96
N ALA A 114 -13.83 18.21 18.24
CA ALA A 114 -12.49 18.63 18.61
C ALA A 114 -12.31 20.14 18.30
N ASP A 115 -12.05 20.94 19.34
CA ASP A 115 -11.65 22.37 19.24
C ASP A 115 -10.37 22.59 18.40
N ARG A 116 -9.68 21.49 18.09
CA ARG A 116 -8.39 21.45 17.41
C ARG A 116 -8.42 20.44 16.26
N LEU A 117 -8.07 20.92 15.07
CA LEU A 117 -7.86 20.10 13.87
C LEU A 117 -6.36 19.98 13.59
N ASP A 118 -5.81 18.78 13.71
CA ASP A 118 -4.46 18.47 13.24
C ASP A 118 -4.55 17.81 11.84
N CYS A 119 -3.99 18.45 10.81
CA CYS A 119 -4.09 17.96 9.43
C CYS A 119 -2.84 18.25 8.58
N SER A 120 -2.69 17.52 7.47
CA SER A 120 -1.66 17.76 6.47
C SER A 120 -2.23 18.48 5.24
N THR A 121 -1.37 19.09 4.44
CA THR A 121 -1.72 19.67 3.13
C THR A 121 -2.45 18.66 2.24
N SER A 122 -1.94 17.42 2.18
CA SER A 122 -2.56 16.32 1.44
C SER A 122 -3.94 15.93 1.95
N ARG A 123 -4.20 16.04 3.27
CA ARG A 123 -5.52 15.78 3.87
C ARG A 123 -6.51 16.89 3.48
N LEU A 124 -6.07 18.15 3.48
CA LEU A 124 -6.88 19.28 3.02
C LEU A 124 -7.24 19.14 1.53
N GLY A 125 -6.24 18.89 0.67
CA GLY A 125 -6.48 18.69 -0.76
C GLY A 125 -7.39 17.48 -1.05
N THR A 126 -7.30 16.41 -0.27
CA THR A 126 -8.21 15.27 -0.40
C THR A 126 -9.65 15.65 -0.06
N PHE A 127 -9.87 16.45 0.99
CA PHE A 127 -11.20 16.94 1.36
C PHE A 127 -11.77 17.87 0.28
N ALA A 128 -10.99 18.85 -0.17
CA ALA A 128 -11.38 19.78 -1.23
C ALA A 128 -11.74 19.05 -2.54
N ALA A 129 -10.99 18.00 -2.88
CA ALA A 129 -11.28 17.19 -4.07
C ALA A 129 -12.54 16.32 -3.90
N CYS A 130 -12.71 15.69 -2.74
CA CYS A 130 -13.85 14.81 -2.47
C CYS A 130 -14.00 14.55 -0.97
N PRO A 131 -15.04 15.10 -0.30
CA PRO A 131 -15.30 14.85 1.11
C PRO A 131 -15.47 13.36 1.45
N TYR A 132 -16.13 12.58 0.59
CA TYR A 132 -16.29 11.14 0.82
C TYR A 132 -14.95 10.39 0.80
N LYS A 133 -14.03 10.74 -0.12
CA LYS A 133 -12.68 10.16 -0.16
C LYS A 133 -11.90 10.51 1.11
N HIS A 134 -12.04 11.73 1.62
CA HIS A 134 -11.44 12.12 2.89
C HIS A 134 -12.01 11.29 4.04
N PHE A 135 -13.33 11.16 4.14
CA PHE A 135 -14.00 10.33 5.13
C PHE A 135 -13.52 8.87 5.08
N ALA A 136 -13.56 8.24 3.90
CA ALA A 136 -13.12 6.87 3.70
C ALA A 136 -11.64 6.65 4.09
N LYS A 137 -10.75 7.59 3.74
CA LYS A 137 -9.31 7.45 3.99
C LYS A 137 -8.90 7.82 5.42
N TYR A 138 -9.41 8.94 5.94
CA TYR A 138 -8.91 9.54 7.18
C TYR A 138 -9.84 9.34 8.38
N THR A 139 -11.12 9.05 8.17
CA THR A 139 -12.08 8.76 9.25
C THR A 139 -12.25 7.25 9.42
N LEU A 140 -12.53 6.52 8.33
CA LEU A 140 -12.66 5.05 8.36
C LEU A 140 -11.31 4.32 8.35
N GLY A 141 -10.21 5.00 7.97
CA GLY A 141 -8.88 4.39 7.91
C GLY A 141 -8.74 3.31 6.83
N LEU A 142 -9.51 3.39 5.74
CA LEU A 142 -9.45 2.39 4.67
C LEU A 142 -8.12 2.47 3.92
N GLU A 143 -7.39 1.36 3.91
CA GLU A 143 -6.14 1.19 3.17
C GLU A 143 -6.33 0.28 1.95
N LYS A 144 -5.61 0.58 0.87
CA LYS A 144 -5.52 -0.36 -0.25
C LYS A 144 -4.72 -1.58 0.18
N ARG A 145 -5.10 -2.76 -0.33
CA ARG A 145 -4.30 -3.97 -0.17
C ARG A 145 -2.91 -3.74 -0.74
N LYS A 146 -1.89 -3.89 0.11
CA LYS A 146 -0.48 -3.80 -0.30
C LYS A 146 -0.19 -4.93 -1.28
N GLN A 147 0.20 -4.56 -2.50
CA GLN A 147 0.72 -5.49 -3.49
C GLN A 147 2.24 -5.41 -3.47
N PHE A 148 2.91 -6.53 -3.72
CA PHE A 148 4.36 -6.52 -3.82
C PHE A 148 4.76 -5.82 -5.13
N GLY A 149 5.36 -4.65 -5.02
CA GLY A 149 5.76 -3.82 -6.15
C GLY A 149 6.39 -2.52 -5.68
N PHE A 150 6.92 -1.76 -6.62
CA PHE A 150 7.44 -0.42 -6.38
C PHE A 150 6.53 0.56 -7.10
N GLU A 151 5.55 1.11 -6.38
CA GLU A 151 4.56 2.03 -6.93
C GLU A 151 5.19 3.41 -7.21
N ARG A 152 4.45 4.27 -7.93
CA ARG A 152 4.89 5.66 -8.16
C ARG A 152 5.15 6.43 -6.85
N VAL A 153 4.41 6.11 -5.79
CA VAL A 153 4.61 6.73 -4.46
C VAL A 153 5.94 6.30 -3.86
N ASP A 154 6.32 5.03 -4.01
CA ASP A 154 7.58 4.49 -3.49
C ASP A 154 8.79 5.10 -4.22
N LEU A 155 8.64 5.40 -5.53
CA LEU A 155 9.64 6.16 -6.30
C LEU A 155 9.80 7.61 -5.84
N GLY A 156 8.69 8.28 -5.48
CA GLY A 156 8.75 9.62 -4.92
C GLY A 156 9.52 9.64 -3.61
N ASP A 157 9.13 8.78 -2.66
CA ASP A 157 9.82 8.63 -1.37
C ASP A 157 11.30 8.29 -1.54
N PHE A 158 11.62 7.40 -2.49
CA PHE A 158 13.00 7.07 -2.84
C PHE A 158 13.80 8.32 -3.22
N TYR A 159 13.27 9.18 -4.09
CA TYR A 159 13.95 10.42 -4.48
C TYR A 159 14.14 11.40 -3.33
N HIS A 160 13.09 11.67 -2.54
CA HIS A 160 13.20 12.57 -1.39
C HIS A 160 14.26 12.08 -0.40
N ARG A 161 14.25 10.78 -0.08
CA ARG A 161 15.22 10.16 0.84
C ARG A 161 16.65 10.25 0.32
N ILE A 162 16.88 9.97 -0.96
CA ILE A 162 18.23 10.08 -1.54
C ILE A 162 18.70 11.53 -1.56
N LEU A 163 17.86 12.48 -1.96
CA LEU A 163 18.23 13.89 -2.00
C LEU A 163 18.57 14.40 -0.58
N ASP A 164 17.75 14.10 0.44
CA ASP A 164 18.06 14.43 1.83
C ASP A 164 19.38 13.81 2.32
N MET A 165 19.59 12.51 2.04
CA MET A 165 20.83 11.83 2.39
C MET A 165 22.04 12.46 1.69
N MET A 166 21.88 12.86 0.43
CA MET A 166 22.93 13.47 -0.39
C MET A 166 23.31 14.84 0.16
N PHE A 167 22.34 15.68 0.52
CA PHE A 167 22.60 16.97 1.17
C PHE A 167 23.33 16.82 2.51
N ARG A 168 22.91 15.86 3.34
CA ARG A 168 23.60 15.55 4.60
C ARG A 168 25.01 14.99 4.36
N GLY A 169 25.19 14.20 3.31
CA GLY A 169 26.48 13.67 2.87
C GLY A 169 27.45 14.78 2.49
N LEU A 170 27.02 15.72 1.65
CA LEU A 170 27.81 16.90 1.27
C LEU A 170 28.17 17.75 2.49
N LYS A 171 27.20 18.04 3.36
CA LYS A 171 27.46 18.78 4.61
C LYS A 171 28.47 18.07 5.51
N GLY A 172 28.43 16.74 5.55
CA GLY A 172 29.39 15.90 6.30
C GLY A 172 30.84 16.03 5.84
N ILE A 173 31.07 16.37 4.56
CA ILE A 173 32.40 16.66 4.00
C ILE A 173 32.69 18.16 3.90
N GLY A 174 31.87 19.01 4.52
CA GLY A 174 32.03 20.46 4.51
C GLY A 174 31.75 21.12 3.15
N LYS A 175 30.99 20.46 2.27
CA LYS A 175 30.60 20.97 0.95
C LYS A 175 29.09 21.16 0.82
N ASP A 176 28.70 21.85 -0.23
CA ASP A 176 27.33 21.99 -0.69
C ASP A 176 27.26 21.80 -2.22
N LEU A 177 26.05 21.89 -2.79
CA LEU A 177 25.83 21.78 -4.24
C LEU A 177 26.60 22.83 -5.07
N ALA A 178 26.95 23.99 -4.47
CA ALA A 178 27.66 25.05 -5.18
C ALA A 178 29.19 24.82 -5.19
N THR A 179 29.71 24.13 -4.17
CA THR A 179 31.16 24.01 -3.91
C THR A 179 31.71 22.61 -4.22
N ALA A 180 30.86 21.60 -4.32
CA ALA A 180 31.26 20.27 -4.76
C ALA A 180 31.58 20.23 -6.26
N SER A 181 32.65 19.51 -6.60
CA SER A 181 32.94 19.14 -7.98
C SER A 181 31.97 18.06 -8.47
N ASP A 182 31.83 17.90 -9.78
CA ASP A 182 30.89 16.94 -10.36
C ASP A 182 31.26 15.50 -9.99
N ALA A 183 32.57 15.21 -9.84
CA ALA A 183 33.06 13.92 -9.35
C ALA A 183 32.63 13.65 -7.90
N GLU A 184 32.71 14.65 -7.02
CA GLU A 184 32.29 14.51 -5.61
C GLU A 184 30.77 14.39 -5.48
N LEU A 185 30.01 15.14 -6.30
CA LEU A 185 28.56 15.00 -6.36
C LEU A 185 28.16 13.57 -6.74
N ARG A 186 28.84 13.01 -7.75
CA ARG A 186 28.63 11.62 -8.19
C ARG A 186 28.97 10.62 -7.09
N GLU A 187 30.16 10.73 -6.49
CA GLU A 187 30.61 9.83 -5.43
C GLU A 187 29.68 9.84 -4.21
N VAL A 188 29.27 11.03 -3.76
CA VAL A 188 28.35 11.15 -2.63
C VAL A 188 26.98 10.56 -2.97
N LEU A 189 26.46 10.81 -4.17
CA LEU A 189 25.17 10.29 -4.60
C LEU A 189 25.20 8.75 -4.72
N ASP A 190 26.23 8.19 -5.35
CA ASP A 190 26.44 6.73 -5.47
C ASP A 190 26.44 6.08 -4.09
N ALA A 191 27.22 6.64 -3.15
CA ALA A 191 27.29 6.15 -1.79
C ALA A 191 25.95 6.21 -1.05
N GLN A 192 25.13 7.25 -1.28
CA GLN A 192 23.81 7.34 -0.65
C GLN A 192 22.79 6.39 -1.26
N ILE A 193 22.83 6.17 -2.58
CA ILE A 193 21.99 5.20 -3.28
C ILE A 193 22.27 3.79 -2.77
N GLU A 194 23.54 3.39 -2.77
CA GLU A 194 23.94 2.07 -2.27
C GLU A 194 23.56 1.87 -0.79
N LYS A 195 23.80 2.90 0.03
CA LYS A 195 23.44 2.88 1.46
C LYS A 195 21.94 2.74 1.67
N LEU A 196 21.11 3.41 0.88
CA LEU A 196 19.66 3.31 0.99
C LEU A 196 19.17 1.92 0.59
N ILE A 197 19.63 1.42 -0.57
CA ILE A 197 19.28 0.08 -1.08
C ILE A 197 19.68 -1.00 -0.07
N THR A 198 20.86 -0.87 0.55
CA THR A 198 21.38 -1.87 1.49
C THR A 198 20.65 -1.84 2.84
N LYS A 199 20.26 -0.66 3.33
CA LYS A 199 19.60 -0.52 4.64
C LYS A 199 18.10 -0.78 4.60
N ASP A 200 17.45 -0.52 3.46
CA ASP A 200 16.01 -0.71 3.31
C ASP A 200 15.73 -2.12 2.77
N ALA A 201 15.33 -3.02 3.67
CA ALA A 201 15.07 -4.42 3.33
C ALA A 201 14.00 -4.59 2.25
N ALA A 202 13.02 -3.69 2.17
CA ALA A 202 11.97 -3.75 1.15
C ALA A 202 12.56 -3.43 -0.24
N ILE A 203 13.34 -2.35 -0.34
CA ILE A 203 14.03 -1.98 -1.58
C ILE A 203 15.03 -3.07 -1.99
N MET A 204 15.84 -3.55 -1.05
CA MET A 204 16.80 -4.62 -1.31
C MET A 204 16.14 -5.87 -1.87
N ASN A 205 15.04 -6.33 -1.25
CA ASN A 205 14.32 -7.51 -1.69
C ASN A 205 13.65 -7.28 -3.06
N PHE A 206 13.10 -6.09 -3.28
CA PHE A 206 12.54 -5.70 -4.58
C PHE A 206 13.59 -5.79 -5.68
N VAL A 207 14.75 -5.17 -5.47
CA VAL A 207 15.88 -5.17 -6.42
C VAL A 207 16.38 -6.59 -6.72
N ARG A 208 16.49 -7.45 -5.71
CA ARG A 208 17.01 -8.82 -5.86
C ARG A 208 16.04 -9.79 -6.54
N GLN A 209 14.76 -9.45 -6.62
CA GLN A 209 13.73 -10.37 -7.12
C GLN A 209 13.92 -10.69 -8.61
N CYS A 210 14.22 -9.70 -9.44
CA CYS A 210 14.45 -9.90 -10.88
C CYS A 210 15.23 -8.74 -11.52
N ALA A 211 15.79 -9.00 -12.71
CA ALA A 211 16.54 -7.99 -13.47
C ALA A 211 15.70 -6.74 -13.83
N HIS A 212 14.39 -6.91 -14.03
CA HIS A 212 13.48 -5.80 -14.31
C HIS A 212 13.37 -4.83 -13.12
N ASN A 213 13.22 -5.35 -11.90
CA ASN A 213 13.15 -4.51 -10.70
C ASN A 213 14.47 -3.79 -10.43
N ARG A 214 15.59 -4.46 -10.66
CA ARG A 214 16.92 -3.83 -10.62
C ARG A 214 17.00 -2.66 -11.60
N TYR A 215 16.57 -2.88 -12.84
CA TYR A 215 16.53 -1.82 -13.86
C TYR A 215 15.65 -0.63 -13.46
N ILE A 216 14.53 -0.83 -12.76
CA ILE A 216 13.69 0.27 -12.26
C ILE A 216 14.48 1.17 -11.30
N ILE A 217 15.25 0.58 -10.37
CA ILE A 217 16.04 1.34 -9.41
C ILE A 217 17.28 1.97 -10.05
N ASP A 218 17.94 1.26 -10.97
CA ASP A 218 19.07 1.82 -11.71
C ASP A 218 18.59 3.00 -12.58
N SER A 219 17.47 2.88 -13.29
CA SER A 219 16.87 3.99 -14.05
C SER A 219 16.43 5.15 -13.14
N ALA A 220 15.95 4.87 -11.93
CA ALA A 220 15.65 5.91 -10.97
C ALA A 220 16.92 6.64 -10.52
N SER A 221 18.01 5.91 -10.32
CA SER A 221 19.33 6.46 -10.00
C SER A 221 19.85 7.38 -11.11
N GLU A 222 19.65 7.00 -12.37
CA GLU A 222 20.03 7.86 -13.51
C GLU A 222 19.28 9.21 -13.49
N VAL A 223 17.98 9.20 -13.22
CA VAL A 223 17.20 10.44 -13.05
C VAL A 223 17.72 11.31 -11.91
N LEU A 224 18.26 10.70 -10.84
CA LEU A 224 18.86 11.44 -9.73
C LEU A 224 20.17 12.12 -10.13
N TYR A 225 21.00 11.51 -10.98
CA TYR A 225 22.22 12.17 -11.48
C TYR A 225 21.88 13.44 -12.25
N ASP A 226 20.96 13.33 -13.22
CA ASP A 226 20.51 14.48 -14.01
C ASP A 226 19.94 15.59 -13.11
N CYS A 227 19.13 15.21 -12.12
CA CYS A 227 18.54 16.15 -11.16
C CYS A 227 19.62 16.83 -10.31
N VAL A 228 20.56 16.09 -9.76
CA VAL A 228 21.64 16.62 -8.93
C VAL A 228 22.55 17.55 -9.72
N GLU A 229 22.90 17.20 -10.96
CA GLU A 229 23.71 18.04 -11.82
C GLU A 229 23.00 19.39 -12.08
N ALA A 230 21.71 19.34 -12.44
CA ALA A 230 20.92 20.55 -12.65
C ALA A 230 20.83 21.40 -11.37
N LEU A 231 20.59 20.79 -10.21
CA LEU A 231 20.56 21.49 -8.91
C LEU A 231 21.92 22.12 -8.57
N ALA A 232 23.03 21.46 -8.88
CA ALA A 232 24.36 21.98 -8.69
C ALA A 232 24.63 23.19 -9.60
N GLN A 233 24.28 23.09 -10.90
CA GLN A 233 24.40 24.21 -11.83
C GLN A 233 23.57 25.42 -11.37
N MET A 234 22.33 25.21 -10.93
CA MET A 234 21.47 26.26 -10.35
C MET A 234 22.12 26.89 -9.11
N SER A 235 22.66 26.07 -8.21
CA SER A 235 23.28 26.53 -6.97
C SER A 235 24.59 27.30 -7.23
N LYS A 236 25.37 26.91 -8.24
CA LYS A 236 26.60 27.59 -8.68
C LYS A 236 26.28 28.96 -9.31
N ALA A 237 25.18 29.07 -10.05
CA ALA A 237 24.78 30.31 -10.72
C ALA A 237 24.07 31.33 -9.80
N GLY A 238 23.40 30.87 -8.75
CA GLY A 238 22.61 31.71 -7.85
C GLY A 238 23.30 32.07 -6.54
N ALA A 239 22.73 33.05 -5.82
CA ALA A 239 23.14 33.42 -4.46
C ALA A 239 22.49 32.55 -3.37
N PHE A 240 21.43 31.82 -3.71
CA PHE A 240 20.72 30.93 -2.79
C PHE A 240 21.59 29.75 -2.38
N ARG A 241 21.64 29.49 -1.08
CA ARG A 241 22.34 28.35 -0.50
C ARG A 241 21.38 27.53 0.32
N GLN A 242 21.53 26.22 0.22
CA GLN A 242 20.68 25.30 0.94
C GLN A 242 20.87 25.46 2.45
N LYS A 243 19.75 25.69 3.14
CA LYS A 243 19.71 25.88 4.59
C LYS A 243 19.11 24.67 5.29
N ALA A 244 18.07 24.07 4.70
CA ALA A 244 17.42 22.88 5.25
C ALA A 244 16.96 21.91 4.16
N SER A 245 16.92 20.62 4.51
CA SER A 245 16.26 19.54 3.77
C SER A 245 15.34 18.77 4.70
N GLU A 246 14.23 18.23 4.18
CA GLU A 246 13.24 17.49 4.96
C GLU A 246 12.79 18.23 6.25
N LEU A 247 12.57 19.54 6.13
CA LEU A 247 12.23 20.43 7.24
C LEU A 247 10.80 20.14 7.71
N LYS A 248 10.67 19.50 8.87
CA LYS A 248 9.37 19.14 9.45
C LYS A 248 8.71 20.37 10.08
N PHE A 249 7.43 20.57 9.80
CA PHE A 249 6.61 21.59 10.45
C PHE A 249 5.33 21.02 11.08
N GLY A 250 4.76 21.75 12.02
CA GLY A 250 3.60 21.37 12.83
C GLY A 250 3.98 21.12 14.29
N LYS A 251 3.07 20.49 15.05
CA LYS A 251 3.16 20.33 16.52
C LYS A 251 4.53 19.83 17.01
N GLU A 252 5.12 18.87 16.31
CA GLU A 252 6.42 18.24 16.65
C GLU A 252 7.52 18.62 15.63
N GLY A 253 7.24 19.60 14.76
CA GLY A 253 8.18 20.08 13.76
C GLY A 253 9.14 21.13 14.32
N GLN A 254 10.20 21.39 13.55
CA GLN A 254 11.14 22.48 13.81
C GLN A 254 10.46 23.86 13.69
N VAL A 255 9.38 23.92 12.90
CA VAL A 255 8.59 25.13 12.68
C VAL A 255 7.11 24.84 12.97
N GLN A 256 6.40 25.78 13.60
CA GLN A 256 4.97 25.65 13.85
C GLN A 256 4.18 26.27 12.69
N CYS A 257 3.02 25.72 12.35
CA CYS A 257 2.08 26.30 11.40
C CYS A 257 0.68 26.13 11.98
N LYS A 258 0.16 27.20 12.60
CA LYS A 258 -1.09 27.18 13.36
C LYS A 258 -1.89 28.44 13.08
N PHE A 259 -3.16 28.29 12.76
CA PHE A 259 -4.09 29.40 12.63
C PHE A 259 -5.43 29.10 13.30
N THR A 260 -6.17 30.16 13.60
CA THR A 260 -7.51 30.08 14.19
C THR A 260 -8.52 30.43 13.11
N THR A 261 -9.51 29.56 12.92
CA THR A 261 -10.62 29.81 12.00
C THR A 261 -11.54 30.91 12.53
N ALA A 262 -12.37 31.49 11.66
CA ALA A 262 -13.37 32.48 12.08
C ALA A 262 -14.33 31.96 13.17
N GLY A 263 -14.58 30.65 13.21
CA GLY A 263 -15.38 29.98 14.23
C GLY A 263 -14.62 29.62 15.51
N GLY A 264 -13.40 30.15 15.73
CA GLY A 264 -12.61 29.93 16.94
C GLY A 264 -11.88 28.58 17.01
N LYS A 265 -12.12 27.65 16.06
CA LYS A 265 -11.42 26.37 16.00
C LYS A 265 -9.96 26.57 15.59
N VAL A 266 -9.06 25.86 16.26
CA VAL A 266 -7.63 25.87 16.00
C VAL A 266 -7.28 24.84 14.92
N VAL A 267 -6.57 25.24 13.88
CA VAL A 267 -6.01 24.34 12.86
C VAL A 267 -4.50 24.33 13.00
N ASN A 268 -3.90 23.15 13.18
CA ASN A 268 -2.46 22.97 13.07
C ASN A 268 -2.15 22.15 11.82
N LEU A 269 -1.35 22.75 10.94
CA LEU A 269 -0.86 22.07 9.76
C LEU A 269 0.47 21.38 10.09
N ARG A 270 0.60 20.15 9.59
CA ARG A 270 1.85 19.39 9.64
C ARG A 270 2.27 18.95 8.25
N GLY A 271 3.58 18.83 8.07
CA GLY A 271 4.16 18.35 6.82
C GLY A 271 5.68 18.39 6.87
N VAL A 272 6.28 18.16 5.71
CA VAL A 272 7.73 18.15 5.54
C VAL A 272 8.05 18.94 4.28
N ILE A 273 8.87 19.98 4.43
CA ILE A 273 9.33 20.80 3.31
C ILE A 273 10.61 20.16 2.77
N ASP A 274 10.62 19.74 1.51
CA ASP A 274 11.72 18.97 0.95
C ASP A 274 13.05 19.72 1.01
N ARG A 275 13.04 21.00 0.63
CA ARG A 275 14.22 21.86 0.69
C ARG A 275 13.87 23.33 0.86
N VAL A 276 14.68 24.02 1.67
CA VAL A 276 14.66 25.48 1.85
C VAL A 276 16.06 26.02 1.61
N ASP A 277 16.15 27.00 0.71
CA ASP A 277 17.36 27.76 0.44
C ASP A 277 17.18 29.19 0.90
N THR A 278 18.24 29.81 1.42
CA THR A 278 18.23 31.22 1.84
C THR A 278 19.29 32.02 1.09
N ALA A 279 19.04 33.32 0.95
CA ALA A 279 19.99 34.28 0.44
C ALA A 279 19.76 35.64 1.10
N LYS A 280 20.78 36.49 1.09
CA LYS A 280 20.64 37.90 1.44
C LYS A 280 20.59 38.74 0.16
N ILE A 281 19.43 39.34 -0.13
CA ILE A 281 19.18 40.15 -1.34
C ILE A 281 18.72 41.53 -0.88
N ASP A 282 19.39 42.59 -1.33
CA ASP A 282 19.10 43.98 -0.96
C ASP A 282 18.98 44.20 0.56
N GLY A 283 19.85 43.55 1.32
CA GLY A 283 19.86 43.60 2.78
C GLY A 283 18.80 42.75 3.48
N LYS A 284 17.90 42.11 2.73
CA LYS A 284 16.82 41.26 3.25
C LYS A 284 17.18 39.77 3.19
N ASN A 285 16.81 39.03 4.22
CA ASN A 285 16.89 37.58 4.25
C ASN A 285 15.68 36.99 3.54
N VAL A 286 15.91 36.41 2.38
CA VAL A 286 14.88 35.78 1.54
C VAL A 286 15.07 34.26 1.52
N ALA A 287 13.97 33.54 1.33
CA ALA A 287 13.98 32.10 1.19
C ALA A 287 13.24 31.64 -0.07
N VAL A 288 13.71 30.53 -0.63
CA VAL A 288 13.02 29.78 -1.70
C VAL A 288 12.75 28.37 -1.18
N VAL A 289 11.53 27.90 -1.42
CA VAL A 289 11.11 26.55 -1.07
C VAL A 289 11.07 25.70 -2.34
N PHE A 290 11.58 24.47 -2.23
CA PHE A 290 11.51 23.47 -3.28
C PHE A 290 10.66 22.29 -2.83
N ASP A 291 9.90 21.75 -3.77
CA ASP A 291 9.08 20.54 -3.62
C ASP A 291 9.38 19.66 -4.84
N TYR A 292 10.06 18.54 -4.64
CA TYR A 292 10.53 17.68 -5.72
C TYR A 292 9.36 16.84 -6.26
N LYS A 293 9.11 16.94 -7.56
CA LYS A 293 8.07 16.14 -8.25
C LYS A 293 8.61 15.52 -9.52
N ARG A 294 8.18 14.28 -9.79
CA ARG A 294 8.47 13.59 -11.05
C ARG A 294 7.70 14.13 -12.27
N GLY A 295 6.63 14.89 -12.05
CA GLY A 295 5.73 15.32 -13.12
C GLY A 295 5.93 16.79 -13.48
N GLY A 296 5.69 17.15 -14.75
CA GLY A 296 5.73 18.54 -15.22
C GLY A 296 4.53 19.39 -14.82
N GLN A 297 3.85 19.09 -13.70
CA GLN A 297 2.79 19.96 -13.21
C GLN A 297 3.41 21.21 -12.60
N SER A 298 3.22 22.33 -13.28
CA SER A 298 3.49 23.65 -12.73
C SER A 298 2.47 24.02 -11.66
N VAL A 299 2.83 25.00 -10.84
CA VAL A 299 1.91 25.62 -9.88
C VAL A 299 0.67 26.12 -10.63
N SER A 300 -0.51 25.70 -10.18
CA SER A 300 -1.79 26.11 -10.75
C SER A 300 -2.53 26.99 -9.75
N TRP A 301 -2.71 28.26 -10.12
CA TRP A 301 -3.49 29.21 -9.32
C TRP A 301 -4.95 28.75 -9.13
N GLU A 302 -5.53 28.12 -10.15
CA GLU A 302 -6.88 27.53 -10.09
C GLU A 302 -6.96 26.42 -9.03
N LYS A 303 -6.02 25.47 -9.04
CA LYS A 303 -5.97 24.40 -8.03
C LYS A 303 -5.74 24.95 -6.64
N LEU A 304 -4.89 25.96 -6.50
CA LEU A 304 -4.66 26.62 -5.22
C LEU A 304 -5.94 27.30 -4.71
N TYR A 305 -6.62 28.05 -5.59
CA TYR A 305 -7.88 28.74 -5.27
C TYR A 305 -8.96 27.78 -4.80
N HIS A 306 -9.09 26.62 -5.46
CA HIS A 306 -10.02 25.56 -5.07
C HIS A 306 -9.51 24.65 -3.94
N GLY A 307 -8.34 24.93 -3.36
CA GLY A 307 -7.77 24.15 -2.26
C GLY A 307 -7.32 22.74 -2.63
N LEU A 308 -7.20 22.43 -3.93
CA LEU A 308 -6.79 21.13 -4.46
C LEU A 308 -5.28 20.91 -4.34
N ASP A 309 -4.50 21.99 -4.44
CA ASP A 309 -3.05 21.99 -4.29
C ASP A 309 -2.59 23.21 -3.50
N THR A 310 -2.43 23.02 -2.19
CA THR A 310 -2.03 24.07 -1.25
C THR A 310 -0.63 23.87 -0.69
N GLN A 311 0.13 22.90 -1.22
CA GLN A 311 1.37 22.41 -0.59
C GLN A 311 2.43 23.52 -0.47
N LEU A 312 2.80 24.14 -1.59
CA LEU A 312 3.80 25.22 -1.61
C LEU A 312 3.36 26.46 -0.82
N ALA A 313 2.07 26.83 -0.89
CA ALA A 313 1.54 27.96 -0.13
C ALA A 313 1.65 27.73 1.39
N VAL A 314 1.31 26.52 1.86
CA VAL A 314 1.47 26.15 3.27
C VAL A 314 2.94 26.09 3.67
N TYR A 315 3.84 25.64 2.79
CA TYR A 315 5.27 25.63 3.08
C TYR A 315 5.81 27.06 3.29
N MET A 316 5.44 27.99 2.41
CA MET A 316 5.78 29.40 2.56
C MET A 316 5.21 30.00 3.85
N LEU A 317 3.95 29.69 4.18
CA LEU A 317 3.34 30.11 5.44
C LEU A 317 4.12 29.60 6.66
N ALA A 318 4.45 28.30 6.68
CA ALA A 318 5.20 27.69 7.76
C ALA A 318 6.54 28.40 7.98
N ILE A 319 7.35 28.58 6.93
CA ILE A 319 8.66 29.25 7.10
C ILE A 319 8.54 30.75 7.39
N SER A 320 7.46 31.42 6.96
CA SER A 320 7.26 32.85 7.23
C SER A 320 6.91 33.16 8.68
N GLU A 321 6.36 32.17 9.40
CA GLU A 321 6.03 32.27 10.83
C GLU A 321 7.15 31.73 11.73
N GLY A 322 8.10 30.99 11.16
CA GLY A 322 9.22 30.37 11.86
C GLY A 322 10.56 31.08 11.71
N ASN A 323 11.54 30.61 12.48
CA ASN A 323 12.96 30.84 12.20
C ASN A 323 13.49 29.60 11.46
N VAL A 324 14.13 29.79 10.31
CA VAL A 324 14.76 28.69 9.57
C VAL A 324 16.21 28.58 10.04
N ASP A 325 16.49 27.60 10.90
CA ASP A 325 17.84 27.33 11.43
C ASP A 325 18.54 28.60 11.99
N GLY A 326 17.79 29.32 12.83
CA GLY A 326 18.26 30.52 13.54
C GLY A 326 18.08 31.85 12.79
N GLU A 327 17.69 31.82 11.51
CA GLU A 327 17.48 33.03 10.71
C GLU A 327 16.00 33.39 10.62
N LYS A 328 15.67 34.64 10.97
CA LYS A 328 14.34 35.21 10.73
C LYS A 328 14.28 35.72 9.29
N LEU A 329 13.26 35.27 8.56
CA LEU A 329 13.02 35.69 7.19
C LEU A 329 12.32 37.05 7.16
N ASP A 330 12.72 37.91 6.22
CA ASP A 330 12.05 39.18 5.98
C ASP A 330 10.82 38.96 5.11
N ARG A 331 9.68 39.50 5.53
CA ARG A 331 8.48 39.51 4.68
C ARG A 331 8.72 40.48 3.52
N MET A 332 8.72 39.97 2.30
CA MET A 332 8.63 40.82 1.11
C MET A 332 7.20 41.34 1.01
N ALA A 333 7.07 42.67 0.99
CA ALA A 333 5.82 43.40 0.83
C ALA A 333 5.37 43.41 -0.63
#